data_AF-A0A969AQB6-F1
#
_entry.id   AF-A0A969AQB6-F1
#
_cell.length_a   1.000
_cell.length_b   1.000
_cell.length_c   1.000
_cell.angle_alpha   90.00
_cell.angle_beta   90.00
_cell.angle_gamma   90.00
#
_symmetry.space_group_name_H-M   'P 1'
#
loop_
_entity.id
_entity.type
_entity.pdbx_description
1 polymer ?
#
loop_
_entity_poly.entity_id
_entity_poly.type
_entity_poly.pdbx_seq_one_letter_code
_entity_poly.pdbx_strand_id
1 'polypeptide(L)'
;MLQANMGRAVQGEADVILFNIDSKADANSKNQKDSIVQVFQKVFDEHLGYFGAVPAIAEFERQLDQRGQYGAFKQAFAKSSGQESWENSRDAWLFHQEDIAQALVECAGMGLEAAQRLVESLDQTYNLSVEKFAQTVKQYVQSKGRNHRLLFMVDEVGQYVGENSDLMLNLQTVVEDLGVHCLGSAWVIVTSQEAMDEITKNKIRGNDFSKIVGRFYKSLSLSSANTDEVIKLRLLEKNEAAQTYLISLYRDKQAILKNQISFTSDCAEMSAYGDATDFACTYPFVSYQFKLLQWCLPKFG
;
A
#
# COMPACT_ATOMS: atom_id res chain seq x y z
N MET A 1 27.28 -13.16 -0.73
CA MET A 1 26.79 -11.88 -0.18
C MET A 1 25.28 -11.71 -0.38
N LEU A 2 24.73 -11.99 -1.56
CA LEU A 2 23.29 -11.85 -1.87
C LEU A 2 22.40 -12.79 -1.05
N GLN A 3 22.75 -14.08 -0.95
CA GLN A 3 22.03 -15.06 -0.12
C GLN A 3 22.04 -14.70 1.39
N ALA A 4 23.14 -14.13 1.89
CA ALA A 4 23.22 -13.65 3.27
C ALA A 4 22.39 -12.37 3.48
N ASN A 5 22.25 -11.52 2.47
CA ASN A 5 21.37 -10.35 2.52
C ASN A 5 19.89 -10.76 2.46
N MET A 6 19.55 -11.75 1.63
CA MET A 6 18.21 -12.35 1.59
C MET A 6 17.88 -13.03 2.92
N GLY A 7 18.81 -13.81 3.49
CA GLY A 7 18.64 -14.41 4.81
C GLY A 7 18.39 -13.37 5.90
N ARG A 8 19.13 -12.25 5.90
CA ARG A 8 18.88 -11.13 6.84
C ARG A 8 17.57 -10.39 6.58
N ALA A 9 17.10 -10.33 5.33
CA ALA A 9 15.83 -9.70 4.99
C ALA A 9 14.62 -10.55 5.44
N VAL A 10 14.73 -11.88 5.32
CA VAL A 10 13.67 -12.84 5.73
C VAL A 10 13.60 -13.02 7.25
N GLN A 11 14.67 -12.71 7.98
CA GLN A 11 14.69 -12.76 9.44
C GLN A 11 14.01 -11.57 10.14
N GLY A 12 13.72 -10.49 9.40
CA GLY A 12 13.01 -9.34 9.96
C GLY A 12 11.50 -9.55 9.93
N GLU A 13 10.81 -9.14 11.00
CA GLU A 13 9.35 -9.02 11.00
C GLU A 13 8.97 -7.69 10.32
N ALA A 14 7.95 -7.72 9.48
CA ALA A 14 7.56 -6.57 8.67
C ALA A 14 6.05 -6.45 8.60
N ASP A 15 5.54 -5.29 9.01
CA ASP A 15 4.15 -4.90 8.79
C ASP A 15 4.04 -4.23 7.43
N VAL A 16 3.03 -4.63 6.65
CA VAL A 16 2.77 -4.09 5.32
C VAL A 16 1.40 -3.43 5.30
N ILE A 17 1.39 -2.13 5.02
CA ILE A 17 0.19 -1.31 4.89
C ILE A 17 -0.01 -1.02 3.41
N LEU A 18 -0.94 -1.74 2.78
CA LEU A 18 -1.32 -1.55 1.38
C LEU A 18 -2.57 -0.66 1.29
N PHE A 19 -2.52 0.41 0.51
CA PHE A 19 -3.68 1.25 0.26
C PHE A 19 -3.60 1.96 -1.07
N ASN A 20 -4.77 2.20 -1.66
CA ASN A 20 -4.93 3.08 -2.81
C ASN A 20 -5.18 4.50 -2.29
N ILE A 21 -4.31 5.44 -2.66
CA ILE A 21 -4.34 6.80 -2.13
C ILE A 21 -5.57 7.59 -2.58
N ASP A 22 -6.06 7.35 -3.80
CA ASP A 22 -7.24 8.02 -4.36
C ASP A 22 -8.52 7.59 -3.62
N SER A 23 -8.64 6.30 -3.31
CA SER A 23 -9.79 5.76 -2.58
C SER A 23 -9.88 6.21 -1.11
N LYS A 24 -8.74 6.56 -0.49
CA LYS A 24 -8.64 6.89 0.94
C LYS A 24 -8.67 8.38 1.23
N ALA A 25 -8.42 9.21 0.22
CA ALA A 25 -8.61 10.65 0.30
C ALA A 25 -10.11 10.98 0.41
N ASP A 26 -10.48 11.89 1.31
CA ASP A 26 -11.88 12.23 1.53
C ASP A 26 -12.38 13.20 0.44
N ALA A 27 -13.43 12.82 -0.28
CA ALA A 27 -13.95 13.59 -1.43
C ALA A 27 -14.62 14.94 -1.08
N ASN A 28 -14.81 15.24 0.22
CA ASN A 28 -15.69 16.32 0.70
C ASN A 28 -14.99 17.47 1.44
N SER A 29 -13.66 17.50 1.49
CA SER A 29 -12.93 18.68 1.95
C SER A 29 -13.07 19.77 0.89
N LYS A 30 -13.91 20.78 1.17
CA LYS A 30 -14.08 21.99 0.34
C LYS A 30 -12.78 22.78 0.12
N ASN A 31 -11.69 22.34 0.76
CA ASN A 31 -10.31 22.66 0.40
C ASN A 31 -9.68 21.39 -0.18
N GLN A 32 -9.43 21.35 -1.49
CA GLN A 32 -8.76 20.28 -2.26
C GLN A 32 -7.27 20.05 -1.86
N LYS A 33 -6.95 20.15 -0.58
CA LYS A 33 -5.61 20.07 0.01
C LYS A 33 -5.64 19.25 1.30
N ASP A 34 -6.37 18.14 1.31
CA ASP A 34 -6.08 17.14 2.33
C ASP A 34 -4.62 16.71 2.12
N SER A 35 -3.79 17.00 3.12
CA SER A 35 -2.37 16.74 3.03
C SER A 35 -2.18 15.23 2.92
N ILE A 36 -1.29 14.76 2.04
CA ILE A 36 -0.96 13.33 1.92
C ILE A 36 -0.66 12.69 3.30
N VAL A 37 -0.10 13.48 4.22
CA VAL A 37 0.16 13.12 5.62
C VAL A 37 -1.11 12.65 6.34
N GLN A 38 -2.26 13.28 6.12
CA GLN A 38 -3.54 12.88 6.72
C GLN A 38 -3.98 11.50 6.20
N VAL A 39 -3.83 11.23 4.90
CA VAL A 39 -4.15 9.92 4.34
C VAL A 39 -3.23 8.85 4.93
N PHE A 40 -1.93 9.12 5.00
CA PHE A 40 -0.98 8.22 5.64
C PHE A 40 -1.29 7.98 7.13
N GLN A 41 -1.64 9.02 7.87
CA GLN A 41 -2.05 8.94 9.28
C GLN A 41 -3.31 8.08 9.43
N LYS A 42 -4.35 8.34 8.62
CA LYS A 42 -5.61 7.60 8.60
C LYS A 42 -5.40 6.10 8.37
N VAL A 43 -4.66 5.74 7.32
CA VAL A 43 -4.40 4.33 7.00
C VAL A 43 -3.51 3.67 8.06
N PHE A 44 -2.54 4.41 8.60
CA PHE A 44 -1.73 3.92 9.72
C PHE A 44 -2.57 3.64 10.96
N ASP A 45 -3.50 4.53 11.30
CA ASP A 45 -4.41 4.36 12.43
C ASP A 45 -5.38 3.19 12.24
N GLU A 46 -5.95 3.06 11.05
CA GLU A 46 -6.79 1.90 10.70
C GLU A 46 -6.04 0.58 10.83
N HIS A 47 -4.76 0.52 10.40
CA HIS A 47 -3.92 -0.67 10.56
C HIS A 47 -3.70 -1.05 12.03
N LEU A 48 -3.66 -0.05 12.94
CA LEU A 48 -3.54 -0.28 14.38
C LEU A 48 -4.89 -0.60 15.06
N GLY A 49 -6.01 -0.52 14.32
CA GLY A 49 -7.37 -0.70 14.84
C GLY A 49 -7.99 0.57 15.43
N TYR A 50 -7.34 1.72 15.28
CA TYR A 50 -7.83 3.01 15.74
C TYR A 50 -8.81 3.66 14.76
N PHE A 51 -9.49 4.71 15.20
CA PHE A 51 -10.47 5.43 14.40
C PHE A 51 -9.82 6.41 13.41
N GLY A 52 -9.33 5.88 12.29
CA GLY A 52 -8.62 6.67 11.27
C GLY A 52 -9.42 7.83 10.64
N ALA A 53 -10.75 7.82 10.74
CA ALA A 53 -11.60 8.90 10.22
C ALA A 53 -11.42 10.22 10.99
N VAL A 54 -11.11 10.17 12.29
CA VAL A 54 -10.89 11.36 13.13
C VAL A 54 -9.53 11.23 13.82
N PRO A 55 -8.48 11.88 13.29
CA PRO A 55 -7.12 11.78 13.82
C PRO A 55 -6.97 12.12 15.31
N ALA A 56 -7.80 13.04 15.82
CA ALA A 56 -7.83 13.40 17.24
C ALA A 56 -8.26 12.21 18.14
N ILE A 57 -9.27 11.45 17.69
CA ILE A 57 -9.75 10.26 18.40
C ILE A 57 -8.74 9.13 18.31
N ALA A 58 -8.15 8.90 17.13
CA ALA A 58 -7.10 7.89 16.98
C ALA A 58 -5.89 8.16 17.89
N GLU A 59 -5.48 9.42 18.04
CA GLU A 59 -4.42 9.81 18.96
C GLU A 59 -4.81 9.58 20.42
N PHE A 60 -6.05 9.89 20.79
CA PHE A 60 -6.57 9.60 22.12
C PHE A 60 -6.57 8.10 22.45
N GLU A 61 -7.08 7.27 21.53
CA GLU A 61 -7.07 5.80 21.65
C GLU A 61 -5.64 5.29 21.81
N ARG A 62 -4.70 5.80 20.99
CA ARG A 62 -3.28 5.45 21.06
C ARG A 62 -2.64 5.84 22.39
N GLN A 63 -2.93 7.02 22.93
CA GLN A 63 -2.39 7.44 24.23
C GLN A 63 -2.90 6.56 25.37
N LEU A 64 -4.17 6.14 25.32
CA LEU A 64 -4.72 5.17 26.27
C LEU A 64 -4.06 3.80 26.13
N ASP A 65 -3.79 3.35 24.90
CA ASP A 65 -3.16 2.05 24.65
C ASP A 65 -1.70 2.02 25.12
N GLN A 66 -0.95 3.10 24.87
CA GLN A 66 0.41 3.28 25.39
C GLN A 66 0.48 3.25 26.93
N ARG A 67 -0.59 3.66 27.61
CA ARG A 67 -0.72 3.59 29.07
C ARG A 67 -1.25 2.25 29.57
N GLY A 68 -1.62 1.32 28.68
CA GLY A 68 -2.26 0.06 29.02
C GLY A 68 -3.69 0.23 29.56
N GLN A 69 -4.31 1.40 29.37
CA GLN A 69 -5.62 1.76 29.91
C GLN A 69 -6.74 1.59 28.88
N TYR A 70 -6.42 1.37 27.60
CA TYR A 70 -7.43 1.30 26.54
C TYR A 70 -8.47 0.19 26.76
N GLY A 71 -8.05 -1.00 27.21
CA GLY A 71 -8.97 -2.08 27.55
C GLY A 71 -9.91 -1.74 28.71
N ALA A 72 -9.39 -1.09 29.76
CA ALA A 72 -10.19 -0.65 30.90
C ALA A 72 -11.15 0.48 30.53
N PHE A 73 -10.70 1.42 29.68
CA PHE A 73 -11.52 2.49 29.13
C PHE A 73 -12.72 1.93 28.34
N LYS A 74 -12.50 0.97 27.43
CA LYS A 74 -13.59 0.35 26.67
C LYS A 74 -14.64 -0.31 27.58
N GLN A 75 -14.22 -0.91 28.68
CA GLN A 75 -15.14 -1.51 29.67
C GLN A 75 -15.90 -0.45 30.47
N ALA A 76 -15.22 0.60 30.93
CA ALA A 76 -15.84 1.69 31.68
C ALA A 76 -16.85 2.45 30.79
N PHE A 77 -16.48 2.74 29.55
CA PHE A 77 -17.37 3.35 28.56
C PHE A 77 -18.64 2.52 28.36
N ALA A 78 -18.52 1.22 28.14
CA ALA A 78 -19.68 0.34 27.98
C ALA A 78 -20.59 0.28 29.22
N LYS A 79 -20.08 0.55 30.42
CA LYS A 79 -20.94 0.67 31.62
C LYS A 79 -21.70 2.00 31.64
N SER A 80 -21.06 3.10 31.28
CA SER A 80 -21.66 4.44 31.27
C SER A 80 -22.66 4.63 30.13
N SER A 81 -22.34 4.17 28.93
CA SER A 81 -23.15 4.37 27.70
C SER A 81 -24.33 3.40 27.56
N GLY A 82 -24.51 2.45 28.48
CA GLY A 82 -25.60 1.47 28.42
C GLY A 82 -25.32 0.23 27.56
N GLN A 83 -24.10 -0.31 27.62
CA GLN A 83 -23.59 -1.51 26.94
C GLN A 83 -23.18 -1.35 25.47
N GLU A 84 -23.07 -0.12 24.97
CA GLU A 84 -22.49 0.10 23.65
C GLU A 84 -20.97 -0.01 23.69
N SER A 85 -20.40 -0.71 22.70
CA SER A 85 -18.95 -0.79 22.53
C SER A 85 -18.41 0.53 22.01
N TRP A 86 -17.32 1.02 22.62
CA TRP A 86 -16.60 2.21 22.16
C TRP A 86 -16.34 2.24 20.64
N GLU A 87 -16.01 1.09 20.05
CA GLU A 87 -15.71 0.96 18.62
C GLU A 87 -16.88 1.31 17.70
N ASN A 88 -18.12 1.17 18.19
CA ASN A 88 -19.35 1.50 17.46
C ASN A 88 -19.84 2.92 17.73
N SER A 89 -19.58 3.47 18.91
CA SER A 89 -20.07 4.82 19.30
C SER A 89 -19.04 5.93 19.03
N ARG A 90 -17.81 5.59 18.63
CA ARG A 90 -16.72 6.55 18.34
C ARG A 90 -16.96 7.43 17.11
N ASP A 91 -17.88 7.07 16.21
CA ASP A 91 -18.29 7.90 15.09
C ASP A 91 -19.09 9.13 15.56
N ALA A 92 -19.91 8.93 16.59
CA ALA A 92 -20.76 9.91 17.25
C ALA A 92 -20.16 10.39 18.58
N TRP A 93 -18.83 10.38 18.73
CA TRP A 93 -18.13 10.70 19.98
C TRP A 93 -18.54 12.03 20.62
N LEU A 94 -18.94 13.03 19.81
CA LEU A 94 -19.44 14.33 20.27
C LEU A 94 -20.71 14.22 21.12
N PHE A 95 -21.55 13.21 20.91
CA PHE A 95 -22.75 12.96 21.71
C PHE A 95 -22.45 12.21 23.01
N HIS A 96 -21.30 11.55 23.09
CA HIS A 96 -20.87 10.70 24.20
C HIS A 96 -19.78 11.35 25.07
N GLN A 97 -19.63 12.68 25.04
CA GLN A 97 -18.57 13.37 25.78
C GLN A 97 -18.63 13.11 27.29
N GLU A 98 -19.83 13.07 27.87
CA GLU A 98 -20.02 12.78 29.29
C GLU A 98 -19.63 11.33 29.62
N ASP A 99 -20.02 10.37 28.77
CA ASP A 99 -19.68 8.95 28.93
C ASP A 99 -18.16 8.73 28.82
N ILE A 100 -17.50 9.39 27.86
CA ILE A 100 -16.04 9.36 27.71
C ILE A 100 -15.35 9.95 28.95
N ALA A 101 -15.85 11.08 29.46
CA ALA A 101 -15.30 11.71 30.65
C ALA A 101 -15.45 10.81 31.89
N GLN A 102 -16.61 10.17 32.08
CA GLN A 102 -16.82 9.20 33.17
C GLN A 102 -15.89 7.98 33.03
N ALA A 103 -15.75 7.44 31.81
CA ALA A 103 -14.85 6.33 31.54
C ALA A 103 -13.39 6.68 31.88
N LEU A 104 -12.96 7.92 31.60
CA LEU A 104 -11.64 8.43 31.95
C LEU A 104 -11.43 8.59 33.46
N VAL A 105 -12.45 9.00 34.21
CA VAL A 105 -12.41 9.05 35.67
C VAL A 105 -12.20 7.65 36.25
N GLU A 106 -12.93 6.64 35.74
CA GLU A 106 -12.82 5.25 36.20
C GLU A 106 -11.49 4.61 35.80
N CYS A 107 -11.00 4.82 34.57
CA CYS A 107 -9.80 4.14 34.08
C CYS A 107 -8.48 4.83 34.42
N ALA A 108 -8.44 6.17 34.40
CA ALA A 108 -7.23 6.97 34.58
C ALA A 108 -7.17 7.67 35.94
N GLY A 109 -8.22 7.58 36.76
CA GLY A 109 -8.28 8.23 38.07
C GLY A 109 -8.23 9.76 37.99
N MET A 110 -8.58 10.32 36.82
CA MET A 110 -8.60 11.76 36.61
C MET A 110 -9.79 12.38 37.35
N GLY A 111 -9.66 13.63 37.81
CA GLY A 111 -10.81 14.39 38.30
C GLY A 111 -11.81 14.65 37.16
N LEU A 112 -13.10 14.63 37.46
CA LEU A 112 -14.17 14.77 36.46
C LEU A 112 -14.03 16.04 35.61
N GLU A 113 -13.71 17.18 36.23
CA GLU A 113 -13.46 18.43 35.49
C GLU A 113 -12.25 18.34 34.54
N ALA A 114 -11.20 17.61 34.93
CA ALA A 114 -10.02 17.42 34.09
C ALA A 114 -10.30 16.50 32.91
N ALA A 115 -11.12 15.46 33.12
CA ALA A 115 -11.57 14.56 32.06
C ALA A 115 -12.46 15.30 31.05
N GLN A 116 -13.41 16.11 31.51
CA GLN A 116 -14.26 16.93 30.63
C GLN A 116 -13.44 17.90 29.78
N ARG A 117 -12.51 18.65 30.39
CA ARG A 117 -11.62 19.55 29.65
C ARG A 117 -10.77 18.82 28.62
N LEU A 118 -10.29 17.61 28.94
CA LEU A 118 -9.52 16.81 28.00
C LEU A 118 -10.39 16.46 26.78
N VAL A 119 -11.60 15.95 26.99
CA VAL A 119 -12.55 15.57 25.93
C VAL A 119 -12.94 16.78 25.07
N GLU A 120 -13.23 17.92 25.68
CA GLU A 120 -13.53 19.17 24.97
C GLU A 120 -12.34 19.67 24.13
N SER A 121 -11.11 19.43 24.60
CA SER A 121 -9.88 19.86 23.93
C SER A 121 -9.39 18.94 22.81
N LEU A 122 -9.98 17.73 22.67
CA LEU A 122 -9.53 16.71 21.71
C LEU A 122 -9.54 17.24 20.27
N ASP A 123 -10.63 17.90 19.87
CA ASP A 123 -10.80 18.41 18.50
C ASP A 123 -10.01 19.71 18.25
N GLN A 124 -9.92 20.58 19.27
CA GLN A 124 -9.30 21.90 19.12
C GLN A 124 -7.77 21.89 19.12
N THR A 125 -7.17 20.88 19.74
CA THR A 125 -5.71 20.85 19.96
C THR A 125 -4.97 20.00 18.92
N TYR A 126 -5.70 19.26 18.08
CA TYR A 126 -5.07 18.34 17.15
C TYR A 126 -4.56 19.06 15.90
N ASN A 127 -3.26 19.34 15.89
CA ASN A 127 -2.55 19.76 14.69
C ASN A 127 -1.69 18.61 14.16
N LEU A 128 -2.00 18.12 12.96
CA LEU A 128 -1.20 17.10 12.29
C LEU A 128 -0.02 17.76 11.58
N SER A 129 1.19 17.34 11.91
CA SER A 129 2.40 17.67 11.16
C SER A 129 3.08 16.41 10.65
N VAL A 130 3.86 16.55 9.57
CA VAL A 130 4.64 15.44 9.00
C VAL A 130 5.60 14.87 10.04
N GLU A 131 6.26 15.76 10.79
CA GLU A 131 7.17 15.40 11.87
C GLU A 131 6.46 14.57 12.97
N LYS A 132 5.27 14.99 13.41
CA LYS A 132 4.50 14.26 14.43
C LYS A 132 4.10 12.87 13.95
N PHE A 133 3.70 12.75 12.68
CA PHE A 133 3.42 11.45 12.06
C PHE A 133 4.67 10.57 12.02
N ALA A 134 5.81 11.10 11.58
CA ALA A 134 7.06 10.34 11.51
C ALA A 134 7.55 9.90 12.90
N GLN A 135 7.41 10.73 13.93
CA GLN A 135 7.70 10.37 15.31
C GLN A 135 6.78 9.28 15.83
N THR A 136 5.50 9.32 15.49
CA THR A 136 4.53 8.28 15.84
C THR A 136 4.93 6.94 15.24
N VAL A 137 5.20 6.91 13.93
CA VAL A 137 5.63 5.70 13.23
C VAL A 137 6.91 5.14 13.85
N LYS A 138 7.86 6.02 14.18
CA LYS A 138 9.08 5.63 14.90
C LYS A 138 8.79 4.95 16.23
N GLN A 139 7.91 5.53 17.06
CA GLN A 139 7.54 4.95 18.36
C GLN A 139 6.91 3.56 18.20
N TYR A 140 6.04 3.40 17.20
CA TYR A 140 5.42 2.11 16.89
C TYR A 140 6.46 1.05 16.46
N VAL A 141 7.33 1.38 15.52
CA VAL A 141 8.37 0.43 15.08
C VAL A 141 9.31 0.06 16.22
N GLN A 142 9.64 1.02 17.10
CA GLN A 142 10.46 0.78 18.28
C GLN A 142 9.77 -0.12 19.32
N SER A 143 8.44 -0.03 19.47
CA SER A 143 7.71 -0.87 20.43
C SER A 143 7.61 -2.33 19.99
N LYS A 144 7.60 -2.60 18.66
CA LYS A 144 7.62 -3.95 18.08
C LYS A 144 9.01 -4.61 18.13
N GLY A 145 10.08 -3.82 18.15
CA GLY A 145 11.45 -4.28 18.38
C GLY A 145 12.46 -3.78 17.36
N ARG A 146 13.75 -4.02 17.64
CA ARG A 146 14.87 -3.40 16.90
C ARG A 146 15.00 -3.80 15.43
N ASN A 147 14.39 -4.91 15.03
CA ASN A 147 14.43 -5.44 13.66
C ASN A 147 13.07 -5.37 12.95
N HIS A 148 12.06 -4.75 13.57
CA HIS A 148 10.76 -4.59 12.95
C HIS A 148 10.83 -3.55 11.84
N ARG A 149 10.14 -3.82 10.74
CA ARG A 149 10.03 -2.90 9.60
C ARG A 149 8.58 -2.57 9.32
N LEU A 150 8.34 -1.35 8.88
CA LEU A 150 7.03 -0.93 8.40
C LEU A 150 7.14 -0.55 6.93
N LEU A 151 6.29 -1.13 6.08
CA LEU A 151 6.23 -0.86 4.66
C LEU A 151 4.88 -0.23 4.33
N PHE A 152 4.89 1.01 3.84
CA PHE A 152 3.75 1.64 3.19
C PHE A 152 3.81 1.33 1.70
N MET A 153 2.83 0.60 1.18
CA MET A 153 2.68 0.32 -0.24
C MET A 153 1.48 1.12 -0.76
N VAL A 154 1.80 2.22 -1.44
CA VAL A 154 0.83 3.20 -1.92
C VAL A 154 0.56 2.99 -3.40
N ASP A 155 -0.69 2.65 -3.72
CA ASP A 155 -1.13 2.44 -5.09
C ASP A 155 -1.69 3.70 -5.74
N GLU A 156 -1.53 3.79 -7.07
CA GLU A 156 -2.09 4.83 -7.95
C GLU A 156 -1.68 6.28 -7.63
N VAL A 157 -0.50 6.48 -7.05
CA VAL A 157 -0.01 7.83 -6.72
C VAL A 157 0.11 8.72 -7.95
N GLY A 158 0.45 8.17 -9.11
CA GLY A 158 0.55 8.94 -10.35
C GLY A 158 -0.76 9.63 -10.74
N GLN A 159 -1.90 8.94 -10.61
CA GLN A 159 -3.22 9.52 -10.92
C GLN A 159 -3.65 10.54 -9.85
N TYR A 160 -3.45 10.20 -8.58
CA TYR A 160 -3.79 11.08 -7.46
C TYR A 160 -3.04 12.41 -7.48
N VAL A 161 -1.76 12.35 -7.86
CA VAL A 161 -0.95 13.54 -8.05
C VAL A 161 -1.38 14.30 -9.29
N GLY A 162 -1.68 13.62 -10.39
CA GLY A 162 -2.09 14.22 -11.66
C GLY A 162 -1.18 15.38 -12.06
N GLU A 163 -1.73 16.60 -12.09
CA GLU A 163 -1.00 17.85 -12.38
C GLU A 163 -0.57 18.66 -11.14
N ASN A 164 -0.91 18.20 -9.93
CA ASN A 164 -0.70 18.92 -8.67
C ASN A 164 0.69 18.64 -8.07
N SER A 165 1.65 19.51 -8.40
CA SER A 165 3.02 19.46 -7.88
C SER A 165 3.11 19.60 -6.35
N ASP A 166 2.14 20.25 -5.71
CA ASP A 166 2.16 20.47 -4.26
C ASP A 166 1.94 19.15 -3.50
N LEU A 167 1.10 18.26 -4.04
CA LEU A 167 0.89 16.92 -3.49
C LEU A 167 2.18 16.09 -3.54
N MET A 168 2.94 16.15 -4.63
CA MET A 168 4.23 15.46 -4.69
C MET A 168 5.25 15.97 -3.68
N LEU A 169 5.32 17.28 -3.48
CA LEU A 169 6.20 17.86 -2.47
C LEU A 169 5.80 17.42 -1.05
N ASN A 170 4.49 17.30 -0.79
CA ASN A 170 4.00 16.77 0.48
C ASN A 170 4.37 15.29 0.67
N LEU A 171 4.19 14.44 -0.35
CA LEU A 171 4.61 13.03 -0.31
C LEU A 171 6.12 12.93 -0.07
N GLN A 172 6.90 13.77 -0.75
CA GLN A 172 8.34 13.83 -0.57
C GLN A 172 8.70 14.19 0.88
N THR A 173 8.06 15.19 1.45
CA THR A 173 8.30 15.63 2.84
C THR A 173 8.01 14.48 3.81
N VAL A 174 6.91 13.75 3.60
CA VAL A 174 6.57 12.53 4.38
C VAL A 174 7.68 11.48 4.29
N VAL A 175 8.15 11.18 3.09
CA VAL A 175 9.21 10.17 2.87
C VAL A 175 10.54 10.61 3.49
N GLU A 176 10.91 11.88 3.36
CA GLU A 176 12.14 12.44 3.93
C GLU A 176 12.10 12.40 5.47
N ASP A 177 11.02 12.88 6.10
CA ASP A 177 10.88 12.87 7.56
C ASP A 177 10.82 11.44 8.12
N LEU A 178 10.12 10.51 7.44
CA LEU A 178 10.14 9.10 7.80
C LEU A 178 11.56 8.53 7.70
N GLY A 179 12.31 8.87 6.66
CA GLY A 179 13.70 8.46 6.47
C GLY A 179 14.62 8.98 7.60
N VAL A 180 14.46 10.24 7.98
CA VAL A 180 15.23 10.90 9.05
C VAL A 180 14.90 10.31 10.42
N HIS A 181 13.62 10.16 10.76
CA HIS A 181 13.20 9.73 12.09
C HIS A 181 13.26 8.21 12.30
N CYS A 182 12.90 7.42 11.28
CA CYS A 182 12.85 5.96 11.37
C CYS A 182 14.17 5.28 10.97
N LEU A 183 15.15 6.02 10.42
CA LEU A 183 16.51 5.55 10.08
C LEU A 183 16.51 4.23 9.28
N GLY A 184 15.59 4.10 8.32
CA GLY A 184 15.46 2.91 7.47
C GLY A 184 14.59 1.78 8.03
N SER A 185 13.90 2.00 9.15
CA SER A 185 12.92 1.06 9.69
C SER A 185 11.52 1.22 9.08
N ALA A 186 11.26 2.34 8.41
CA ALA A 186 10.05 2.60 7.64
C ALA A 186 10.39 2.80 6.15
N TRP A 187 9.62 2.17 5.27
CA TRP A 187 9.80 2.22 3.82
C TRP A 187 8.50 2.63 3.15
N VAL A 188 8.59 3.47 2.13
CA VAL A 188 7.45 3.86 1.29
C VAL A 188 7.71 3.38 -0.12
N ILE A 189 6.81 2.56 -0.63
CA ILE A 189 6.81 2.02 -1.99
C ILE A 189 5.58 2.58 -2.68
N VAL A 190 5.77 3.09 -3.89
CA VAL A 190 4.72 3.76 -4.65
C VAL A 190 4.57 3.09 -6.01
N THR A 191 3.34 2.88 -6.46
CA THR A 191 3.02 2.44 -7.82
C THR A 191 2.26 3.53 -8.58
N SER A 192 2.40 3.50 -9.90
CA SER A 192 1.72 4.40 -10.85
C SER A 192 1.44 3.64 -12.13
N GLN A 193 0.23 3.82 -12.69
CA GLN A 193 -0.21 3.18 -13.94
C GLN A 193 0.46 3.81 -15.17
N GLU A 194 0.63 5.13 -15.18
CA GLU A 194 1.43 5.78 -16.22
C GLU A 194 2.91 5.59 -15.91
N ALA A 195 3.70 5.26 -16.94
CA ALA A 195 5.13 5.45 -16.86
C ALA A 195 5.36 6.88 -16.38
N MET A 196 6.07 7.05 -15.26
CA MET A 196 6.39 8.37 -14.70
C MET A 196 6.96 9.35 -15.75
N ASP A 197 7.49 8.81 -16.87
CA ASP A 197 7.95 9.53 -18.05
C ASP A 197 6.85 10.29 -18.83
N GLU A 198 5.57 9.87 -18.83
CA GLU A 198 4.49 10.56 -19.55
C GLU A 198 3.94 11.76 -18.76
N ILE A 199 3.79 11.62 -17.44
CA ILE A 199 3.47 12.73 -16.51
C ILE A 199 4.52 13.84 -16.63
N THR A 200 5.79 13.47 -16.86
CA THR A 200 6.91 14.41 -17.00
C THR A 200 6.92 15.15 -18.35
N LYS A 201 6.25 14.64 -19.38
CA LYS A 201 6.25 15.21 -20.75
C LYS A 201 5.26 16.35 -20.96
N ASN A 202 4.31 16.58 -20.04
CA ASN A 202 3.45 17.76 -20.09
C ASN A 202 4.29 19.04 -19.81
N LYS A 203 4.55 19.76 -20.91
CA LYS A 203 5.63 20.74 -21.18
C LYS A 203 5.76 21.97 -20.27
N ILE A 204 5.09 22.05 -19.13
CA ILE A 204 5.14 23.22 -18.24
C ILE A 204 5.81 22.90 -16.88
N ARG A 205 5.92 21.64 -16.46
CA ARG A 205 6.42 21.26 -15.11
C ARG A 205 7.39 20.07 -15.04
N GLY A 206 7.85 19.52 -16.17
CA GLY A 206 8.71 18.34 -16.21
C GLY A 206 10.07 18.46 -15.49
N ASN A 207 10.57 19.69 -15.25
CA ASN A 207 11.89 19.89 -14.64
C ASN A 207 11.88 19.69 -13.11
N ASP A 208 10.76 19.99 -12.43
CA ASP A 208 10.64 19.79 -10.99
C ASP A 208 10.26 18.35 -10.66
N PHE A 209 9.41 17.73 -11.47
CA PHE A 209 9.04 16.33 -11.34
C PHE A 209 10.25 15.39 -11.55
N SER A 210 11.10 15.66 -12.55
CA SER A 210 12.34 14.90 -12.78
C SER A 210 13.30 14.94 -11.58
N LYS A 211 13.38 16.08 -10.87
CA LYS A 211 14.20 16.21 -9.65
C LYS A 211 13.62 15.42 -8.48
N ILE A 212 12.29 15.36 -8.36
CA ILE A 212 11.58 14.63 -7.31
C ILE A 212 11.69 13.12 -7.55
N VAL A 213 11.48 12.66 -8.79
CA VAL A 213 11.67 11.25 -9.20
C VAL A 213 13.11 10.80 -9.00
N GLY A 214 14.09 11.66 -9.27
CA GLY A 214 15.50 11.37 -9.02
C GLY A 214 15.86 11.09 -7.56
N ARG A 215 14.99 11.44 -6.60
CA ARG A 215 15.16 11.15 -5.16
C ARG A 215 14.51 9.84 -4.73
N PHE A 216 13.53 9.32 -5.49
CA PHE A 216 13.03 7.96 -5.32
C PHE A 216 14.08 7.00 -5.86
N TYR A 217 14.95 6.54 -4.96
CA TYR A 217 16.27 5.97 -5.21
C TYR A 217 16.31 4.69 -6.09
N LYS A 218 15.15 4.14 -6.50
CA LYS A 218 15.10 2.97 -7.40
C LYS A 218 13.73 2.80 -8.07
N SER A 219 13.62 3.18 -9.33
CA SER A 219 12.49 2.77 -10.17
C SER A 219 12.64 1.27 -10.51
N LEU A 220 11.71 0.45 -10.04
CA LEU A 220 11.58 -0.94 -10.47
C LEU A 220 10.64 -0.96 -11.67
N SER A 221 11.20 -0.79 -12.87
CA SER A 221 10.43 -1.00 -14.09
C SER A 221 10.17 -2.48 -14.28
N LEU A 222 8.89 -2.87 -14.15
CA LEU A 222 8.44 -4.18 -14.59
C LEU A 222 8.37 -4.14 -16.12
N SER A 223 9.45 -4.55 -16.79
CA SER A 223 9.47 -4.60 -18.26
C SER A 223 8.45 -5.61 -18.77
N SER A 224 7.82 -5.33 -19.92
CA SER A 224 6.87 -6.20 -20.61
C SER A 224 7.42 -7.60 -20.97
N ALA A 225 8.74 -7.80 -20.89
CA ALA A 225 9.36 -9.11 -21.00
C ALA A 225 8.84 -10.11 -19.94
N ASN A 226 8.32 -9.63 -18.80
CA ASN A 226 7.73 -10.48 -17.75
C ASN A 226 6.24 -10.79 -17.98
N THR A 227 5.57 -10.16 -18.94
CA THR A 227 4.13 -10.39 -19.18
C THR A 227 3.88 -11.83 -19.63
N ASP A 228 4.75 -12.37 -20.48
CA ASP A 228 4.65 -13.76 -20.95
C ASP A 228 4.82 -14.75 -19.79
N GLU A 229 5.76 -14.49 -18.89
CA GLU A 229 5.98 -15.32 -17.70
C GLU A 229 4.80 -15.23 -16.74
N VAL A 230 4.26 -14.03 -16.51
CA VAL A 230 3.06 -13.83 -15.68
C VAL A 230 1.85 -14.55 -16.26
N ILE A 231 1.64 -14.53 -17.58
CA ILE A 231 0.53 -15.26 -18.21
C ILE A 231 0.73 -16.77 -18.02
N LYS A 232 1.94 -17.29 -18.26
CA LYS A 232 2.25 -18.71 -18.07
C LYS A 232 2.04 -19.15 -16.62
N LEU A 233 2.46 -18.36 -15.65
CA LEU A 233 2.42 -18.71 -14.22
C LEU A 233 1.10 -18.39 -13.53
N ARG A 234 0.36 -17.33 -13.90
CA ARG A 234 -0.90 -16.96 -13.21
C ARG A 234 -2.15 -17.47 -13.90
N LEU A 235 -2.14 -17.58 -15.22
CA LEU A 235 -3.33 -17.96 -16.00
C LEU A 235 -3.25 -19.38 -16.53
N LEU A 236 -2.04 -19.84 -16.86
CA LEU A 236 -1.82 -21.12 -17.51
C LEU A 236 -1.07 -22.13 -16.63
N GLU A 237 -0.97 -21.88 -15.33
CA GLU A 237 -0.33 -22.82 -14.41
C GLU A 237 -1.00 -24.20 -14.51
N LYS A 238 -0.18 -25.25 -14.52
CA LYS A 238 -0.63 -26.63 -14.62
C LYS A 238 -0.26 -27.36 -13.34
N ASN A 239 -1.13 -28.28 -12.92
CA ASN A 239 -0.76 -29.25 -11.90
C ASN A 239 0.29 -30.23 -12.46
N GLU A 240 1.02 -30.91 -11.57
CA GLU A 240 2.13 -31.80 -11.96
C GLU A 240 1.71 -32.91 -12.94
N ALA A 241 0.50 -33.47 -12.75
CA ALA A 241 -0.04 -34.52 -13.61
C ALA A 241 -0.29 -34.00 -15.04
N ALA A 242 -0.94 -32.84 -15.18
CA ALA A 242 -1.20 -32.21 -16.46
C ALA A 242 0.09 -31.75 -17.15
N GLN A 243 1.05 -31.22 -16.39
CA GLN A 243 2.34 -30.82 -16.93
C GLN A 243 3.09 -32.02 -17.51
N THR A 244 3.14 -33.14 -16.78
CA THR A 244 3.77 -34.39 -17.25
C THR A 244 3.09 -34.91 -18.51
N TYR A 245 1.76 -34.93 -18.53
CA TYR A 245 0.98 -35.34 -19.69
C TYR A 245 1.26 -34.45 -20.92
N LEU A 246 1.25 -33.12 -20.76
CA LEU A 246 1.49 -32.18 -21.85
C LEU A 246 2.91 -32.28 -22.41
N ILE A 247 3.91 -32.52 -21.56
CA ILE A 247 5.29 -32.78 -21.99
C ILE A 247 5.35 -34.05 -22.85
N SER A 248 4.69 -35.14 -22.43
CA SER A 248 4.64 -36.37 -23.24
C SER A 248 3.89 -36.16 -24.56
N LEU A 249 2.77 -35.45 -24.53
CA LEU A 249 1.96 -35.15 -25.71
C LEU A 249 2.76 -34.34 -26.74
N TYR A 250 3.54 -33.36 -26.29
CA TYR A 250 4.39 -32.59 -27.17
C TYR A 250 5.48 -33.46 -27.79
N ARG A 251 6.16 -34.33 -27.01
CA ARG A 251 7.19 -35.23 -27.55
C ARG A 251 6.65 -36.11 -28.68
N ASP A 252 5.42 -36.62 -28.53
CA ASP A 252 4.79 -37.47 -29.54
C ASP A 252 4.31 -36.70 -30.78
N LYS A 253 3.96 -35.41 -30.63
CA LYS A 253 3.33 -34.60 -31.68
C LYS A 253 4.21 -33.46 -32.22
N GLN A 254 5.44 -33.30 -31.70
CA GLN A 254 6.30 -32.15 -32.00
C GLN A 254 6.54 -31.97 -33.51
N ALA A 255 6.74 -33.06 -34.26
CA ALA A 255 6.95 -33.00 -35.70
C ALA A 255 5.74 -32.44 -36.46
N ILE A 256 4.52 -32.84 -36.05
CA ILE A 256 3.27 -32.36 -36.65
C ILE A 256 3.07 -30.88 -36.30
N LEU A 257 3.27 -30.51 -35.03
CA LEU A 257 3.11 -29.14 -34.55
C LEU A 257 4.10 -28.18 -35.22
N LYS A 258 5.38 -28.57 -35.38
CA LYS A 258 6.38 -27.75 -36.07
C LYS A 258 6.06 -27.52 -37.55
N ASN A 259 5.50 -28.52 -38.22
CA ASN A 259 5.10 -28.38 -39.63
C ASN A 259 3.85 -27.51 -39.79
N GLN A 260 2.87 -27.62 -38.89
CA GLN A 260 1.65 -26.82 -38.94
C GLN A 260 1.86 -25.37 -38.50
N ILE A 261 2.80 -25.14 -37.58
CA ILE A 261 3.15 -23.82 -37.03
C ILE A 261 4.47 -23.37 -37.66
N SER A 262 4.51 -23.38 -38.99
CA SER A 262 5.63 -22.89 -39.80
C SER A 262 5.21 -21.57 -40.44
N PHE A 263 5.95 -20.50 -40.14
CA PHE A 263 5.74 -19.18 -40.75
C PHE A 263 6.71 -18.96 -41.91
N THR A 264 6.25 -18.30 -42.98
CA THR A 264 7.10 -17.82 -44.07
C THR A 264 8.05 -16.72 -43.58
N SER A 265 9.11 -16.46 -44.35
CA SER A 265 10.21 -15.53 -44.02
C SER A 265 9.79 -14.09 -43.67
N ASP A 266 8.56 -13.68 -44.02
CA ASP A 266 8.01 -12.36 -43.71
C ASP A 266 7.44 -12.22 -42.27
N CYS A 267 7.43 -13.31 -41.48
CA CYS A 267 6.91 -13.35 -40.09
C CYS A 267 7.97 -13.83 -39.08
N ALA A 268 9.22 -13.41 -39.26
CA ALA A 268 10.39 -13.85 -38.47
C ALA A 268 10.28 -13.63 -36.94
N GLU A 269 9.37 -12.77 -36.47
CA GLU A 269 9.16 -12.50 -35.05
C GLU A 269 8.15 -13.43 -34.34
N MET A 270 7.42 -14.27 -35.09
CA MET A 270 6.40 -15.18 -34.56
C MET A 270 7.01 -16.54 -34.19
N SER A 271 7.51 -16.66 -32.96
CA SER A 271 8.08 -17.90 -32.45
C SER A 271 7.00 -18.94 -32.14
N ALA A 272 7.18 -20.17 -32.64
CA ALA A 272 6.45 -21.35 -32.19
C ALA A 272 6.95 -21.80 -30.79
N TYR A 273 6.54 -23.00 -30.35
CA TYR A 273 7.01 -23.59 -29.10
C TYR A 273 8.53 -23.82 -29.10
N GLY A 274 9.22 -23.40 -28.05
CA GLY A 274 10.66 -23.63 -27.89
C GLY A 274 11.00 -25.10 -27.62
N ASP A 275 10.36 -25.68 -26.60
CA ASP A 275 10.55 -27.07 -26.18
C ASP A 275 9.26 -27.67 -25.57
N ALA A 276 9.36 -28.89 -25.05
CA ALA A 276 8.23 -29.59 -24.41
C ALA A 276 7.75 -28.90 -23.14
N THR A 277 8.65 -28.23 -22.42
CA THR A 277 8.35 -27.49 -21.19
C THR A 277 7.59 -26.22 -21.52
N ASP A 278 8.06 -25.46 -22.51
CA ASP A 278 7.41 -24.26 -23.04
C ASP A 278 6.00 -24.60 -23.55
N PHE A 279 5.84 -25.71 -24.28
CA PHE A 279 4.51 -26.19 -24.68
C PHE A 279 3.60 -26.44 -23.48
N ALA A 280 4.06 -27.15 -22.45
CA ALA A 280 3.25 -27.44 -21.28
C ALA A 280 2.85 -26.15 -20.52
N CYS A 281 3.75 -25.17 -20.46
CA CYS A 281 3.51 -23.88 -19.81
C CYS A 281 2.61 -22.94 -20.62
N THR A 282 2.56 -23.09 -21.95
CA THR A 282 1.81 -22.17 -22.84
C THR A 282 0.50 -22.75 -23.36
N TYR A 283 0.31 -24.07 -23.31
CA TYR A 283 -0.90 -24.73 -23.76
C TYR A 283 -2.16 -24.17 -23.04
N PRO A 284 -3.24 -23.84 -23.78
CA PRO A 284 -3.52 -24.21 -25.17
C PRO A 284 -3.03 -23.21 -26.24
N PHE A 285 -2.31 -22.16 -25.86
CA PHE A 285 -1.84 -21.12 -26.77
C PHE A 285 -0.47 -21.46 -27.36
N VAL A 286 -0.11 -20.77 -28.44
CA VAL A 286 1.23 -20.82 -29.04
C VAL A 286 1.99 -19.55 -28.66
N SER A 287 3.30 -19.63 -28.48
CA SER A 287 4.14 -18.53 -27.99
C SER A 287 3.97 -17.19 -28.75
N TYR A 288 3.73 -17.21 -30.07
CA TYR A 288 3.46 -15.99 -30.84
C TYR A 288 2.10 -15.33 -30.53
N GLN A 289 1.10 -16.09 -30.03
CA GLN A 289 -0.23 -15.55 -29.74
C GLN A 289 -0.22 -14.58 -28.56
N PHE A 290 0.72 -14.74 -27.61
CA PHE A 290 0.92 -13.77 -26.53
C PHE A 290 1.41 -12.41 -27.07
N LYS A 291 2.35 -12.44 -28.02
CA LYS A 291 2.81 -11.22 -28.72
C LYS A 291 1.68 -10.55 -29.50
N LEU A 292 0.86 -11.32 -30.20
CA LEU A 292 -0.30 -10.79 -30.93
C LEU A 292 -1.31 -10.12 -29.99
N LEU A 293 -1.62 -10.76 -28.85
CA LEU A 293 -2.49 -10.18 -27.82
C LEU A 293 -1.94 -8.83 -27.35
N GLN A 294 -0.64 -8.76 -27.06
CA GLN A 294 0.03 -7.52 -26.66
C GLN A 294 0.02 -6.45 -27.76
N TRP A 295 0.07 -6.81 -29.04
CA TRP A 295 -0.03 -5.86 -30.15
C TRP A 295 -1.44 -5.34 -30.39
N CYS A 296 -2.45 -6.17 -30.11
CA CYS A 296 -3.85 -5.81 -30.31
C CYS A 296 -4.43 -4.99 -29.14
N LEU A 297 -4.08 -5.31 -27.90
CA LEU A 297 -4.64 -4.66 -26.70
C LEU A 297 -4.52 -3.12 -26.68
N PRO A 298 -3.41 -2.48 -27.10
CA PRO A 298 -3.28 -1.02 -27.13
C PRO A 298 -4.16 -0.33 -28.17
N LYS A 299 -4.79 -1.08 -29.10
CA LYS A 299 -5.67 -0.53 -30.14
C LYS A 299 -7.15 -0.57 -29.74
N PHE A 300 -7.49 -1.15 -28.59
CA PHE A 300 -8.86 -1.29 -28.09
C PHE A 300 -9.15 -0.44 -26.84
N GLY A 301 -8.15 0.27 -26.31
CA GLY A 301 -8.31 1.30 -25.26
C GLY A 301 -8.08 2.68 -25.85
#